data_AF-A0A062XSD2-F1
#
_entry.id   AF-A0A062XSD2-F1
#
_cell.length_a   1.000
_cell.length_b   1.000
_cell.length_c   1.000
_cell.angle_alpha   90.00
_cell.angle_beta   90.00
_cell.angle_gamma   90.00
#
_symmetry.space_group_name_H-M   'P 1'
#
loop_
_entity.id
_entity.type
_entity.pdbx_description
1 polymer ?
#
loop_
_entity_poly.entity_id
_entity_poly.type
_entity_poly.pdbx_seq_one_letter_code
_entity_poly.pdbx_strand_id
1 'polypeptide(L)' 'MRLTMAERRVLVKAFAGRYQKATKKARGVILDEFVAATGYNRRYAAWLLRSHGKKVPLGRRWMVVGDASK' A
#
# COMPACT_ATOMS: atom_id res chain seq x y z
N MET A 1 -2.63 -21.14 0.56
CA MET A 1 -2.65 -20.48 -0.77
C MET A 1 -1.67 -19.32 -0.76
N ARG A 2 -0.69 -19.29 -1.67
CA ARG A 2 0.11 -18.09 -1.91
C ARG A 2 -0.73 -17.18 -2.80
N LEU A 3 -1.12 -16.01 -2.30
CA LEU A 3 -1.72 -14.95 -3.13
C LEU A 3 -0.80 -14.69 -4.33
N THR A 4 -1.38 -14.73 -5.52
CA THR A 4 -0.72 -14.27 -6.74
C THR A 4 -0.39 -12.79 -6.62
N MET A 5 0.57 -12.31 -7.41
CA MET A 5 0.90 -10.88 -7.41
C MET A 5 -0.29 -10.02 -7.85
N ALA A 6 -1.15 -10.54 -8.73
CA ALA A 6 -2.38 -9.87 -9.14
C ALA A 6 -3.35 -9.65 -7.97
N GLU A 7 -3.57 -10.66 -7.13
CA GLU A 7 -4.45 -10.54 -5.96
C GLU A 7 -3.87 -9.60 -4.90
N ARG A 8 -2.55 -9.63 -4.67
CA ARG A 8 -1.89 -8.67 -3.78
C ARG A 8 -2.05 -7.24 -4.26
N ARG A 9 -2.01 -7.01 -5.57
CA ARG A 9 -2.24 -5.68 -6.16
C ARG A 9 -3.65 -5.17 -5.89
N VAL A 10 -4.66 -6.02 -6.05
CA VAL A 10 -6.06 -5.67 -5.74
C VAL A 10 -6.20 -5.30 -4.26
N LEU A 11 -5.59 -6.08 -3.37
CA LEU A 11 -5.58 -5.79 -1.93
C LEU A 11 -4.90 -4.45 -1.63
N VAL A 12 -3.73 -4.17 -2.20
CA VAL A 12 -3.04 -2.89 -1.99
C VAL A 12 -3.92 -1.72 -2.42
N LYS A 13 -4.57 -1.80 -3.58
CA LYS A 13 -5.45 -0.73 -4.09
C LYS A 13 -6.65 -0.49 -3.17
N ALA A 14 -7.28 -1.56 -2.69
CA ALA A 14 -8.45 -1.48 -1.80
C ALA A 14 -8.07 -0.90 -0.42
N PHE A 15 -6.93 -1.32 0.14
CA PHE A 15 -6.48 -0.91 1.46
C PHE A 15 -5.81 0.47 1.47
N ALA A 16 -5.11 0.86 0.40
CA ALA A 16 -4.38 2.13 0.35
C ALA A 16 -5.30 3.35 0.54
N GLY A 17 -6.45 3.37 -0.14
CA GLY A 17 -7.42 4.46 0.01
C GLY A 17 -7.97 4.58 1.43
N ARG A 18 -8.28 3.43 2.07
CA ARG A 18 -8.76 3.38 3.46
C ARG A 18 -7.65 3.81 4.43
N TYR A 19 -6.44 3.31 4.25
CA TYR A 19 -5.28 3.62 5.09
C TYR A 19 -4.90 5.11 5.06
N GLN A 20 -4.90 5.72 3.87
CA GLN A 20 -4.55 7.13 3.71
C GLN A 20 -5.56 8.06 4.40
N LYS A 21 -6.86 7.76 4.29
CA LYS A 21 -7.95 8.54 4.90
C LYS A 21 -8.20 8.23 6.38
N ALA A 22 -7.71 7.10 6.89
CA ALA A 22 -7.94 6.67 8.27
C ALA A 22 -7.19 7.52 9.32
N THR A 23 -7.76 7.59 10.52
CA THR A 23 -7.14 8.19 11.71
C THR A 23 -5.99 7.32 12.24
N LYS A 24 -5.15 7.83 13.16
CA LYS A 24 -4.01 7.07 13.73
C LYS A 24 -4.43 5.72 14.32
N LYS A 25 -5.56 5.66 15.04
CA LYS A 25 -6.09 4.42 15.63
C LYS A 25 -6.57 3.44 14.54
N ALA A 26 -7.39 3.91 13.59
CA ALA A 26 -7.91 3.09 12.51
C ALA A 26 -6.81 2.58 11.55
N ARG A 27 -5.75 3.38 11.32
CA ARG A 27 -4.58 2.96 10.54
C ARG A 27 -3.90 1.72 11.10
N GLY A 28 -3.84 1.56 12.43
CA GLY A 28 -3.29 0.37 13.06
C GLY A 28 -4.05 -0.88 12.65
N VAL A 29 -5.38 -0.85 12.84
CA VAL A 29 -6.30 -1.96 12.52
C VAL A 29 -6.23 -2.35 11.04
N ILE A 30 -6.28 -1.36 10.14
CA ILE A 30 -6.17 -1.57 8.68
C ILE A 30 -4.84 -2.25 8.33
N LEU A 31 -3.76 -1.89 9.04
CA LEU A 31 -2.46 -2.47 8.80
C LEU A 31 -2.35 -3.91 9.29
N ASP A 32 -2.93 -4.20 10.45
CA ASP A 32 -2.99 -5.56 11.01
C ASP A 32 -3.75 -6.49 10.07
N GLU A 33 -4.91 -6.05 9.57
CA GLU A 33 -5.72 -6.79 8.58
C GLU A 33 -4.93 -7.01 7.26
N PHE A 34 -4.26 -5.98 6.75
CA PHE A 34 -3.48 -6.09 5.53
C PHE A 34 -2.27 -7.02 5.66
N VAL A 35 -1.59 -6.98 6.81
CA VAL A 35 -0.47 -7.90 7.12
C VAL A 35 -0.96 -9.33 7.22
N ALA A 36 -2.08 -9.58 7.90
CA ALA A 36 -2.68 -10.90 8.02
C ALA A 36 -3.10 -11.45 6.65
N ALA A 37 -3.67 -10.61 5.77
CA ALA A 37 -4.08 -11.00 4.43
C ALA A 37 -2.90 -11.30 3.49
N THR A 38 -1.86 -10.46 3.50
CA THR A 38 -0.77 -10.53 2.49
C THR A 38 0.47 -11.28 2.96
N GLY A 39 0.64 -11.45 4.28
CA GLY A 39 1.85 -11.99 4.89
C GLY A 39 3.07 -11.05 4.82
N TYR A 40 2.88 -9.77 4.47
CA TYR A 40 3.97 -8.80 4.45
C TYR A 40 4.38 -8.35 5.85
N ASN A 41 5.64 -7.96 6.01
CA ASN A 41 6.07 -7.28 7.23
C ASN A 41 5.29 -5.96 7.40
N ARG A 42 4.85 -5.68 8.62
CA ARG A 42 4.20 -4.43 9.04
C ARG A 42 4.85 -3.16 8.48
N ARG A 43 6.18 -3.05 8.54
CA ARG A 43 6.92 -1.90 7.99
C ARG A 43 6.74 -1.77 6.47
N TYR A 44 6.87 -2.89 5.76
CA TYR A 44 6.71 -2.92 4.31
C TYR A 44 5.27 -2.61 3.91
N ALA A 45 4.28 -3.18 4.61
CA ALA A 45 2.87 -2.87 4.44
C ALA A 45 2.56 -1.37 4.62
N ALA A 46 3.07 -0.74 5.69
CA ALA A 46 2.87 0.69 5.93
C ALA A 46 3.51 1.56 4.85
N TRP A 47 4.74 1.23 4.44
CA TRP A 47 5.40 1.94 3.36
C TRP A 47 4.64 1.80 2.04
N LEU A 48 4.16 0.60 1.72
CA LEU A 48 3.43 0.29 0.51
C LEU A 48 2.10 1.03 0.45
N LEU A 49 1.27 0.94 1.49
CA LEU A 49 -0.04 1.62 1.56
C LEU A 49 0.09 3.15 1.55
N ARG A 50 1.16 3.69 2.14
CA ARG A 50 1.46 5.14 2.15
C ARG A 50 1.96 5.64 0.81
N SER A 51 2.76 4.84 0.11
CA SER A 51 3.40 5.23 -1.15
C SER A 51 2.53 4.94 -2.36
N HIS A 52 1.53 4.06 -2.20
CA HIS A 52 0.59 3.72 -3.26
C HIS A 52 -0.12 4.96 -3.81
N GLY A 53 0.10 5.24 -5.09
CA GLY A 53 -0.46 6.39 -5.81
C GLY A 53 0.23 7.73 -5.52
N LYS A 54 1.30 7.77 -4.69
CA LYS A 54 2.09 8.99 -4.54
C LYS A 54 2.92 9.23 -5.80
N LYS A 55 2.81 10.45 -6.33
CA LYS A 55 3.70 10.99 -7.35
C LYS A 55 4.88 11.65 -6.66
N VAL A 56 6.06 11.07 -6.75
CA VAL A 56 7.30 11.66 -6.24
C VAL A 56 8.09 12.20 -7.42
N PRO A 57 8.39 13.51 -7.47
CA PRO A 57 9.24 14.05 -8.53
C PRO A 57 10.67 13.53 -8.34
N LEU A 58 11.19 12.81 -9.34
CA LEU A 58 12.57 12.35 -9.40
C LEU A 58 13.34 13.28 -10.36
N GLY A 59 13.58 14.51 -9.89
CA GLY A 59 14.23 15.58 -10.66
C GLY A 59 13.27 16.44 -11.49
N ARG A 60 13.83 17.31 -12.35
CA ARG A 60 13.07 18.33 -13.11
C ARG A 60 12.08 17.77 -14.13
N ARG A 61 12.24 16.50 -14.56
CA ARG A 61 11.50 15.91 -15.70
C ARG A 61 10.69 14.66 -15.37
N TRP A 62 11.04 13.91 -14.32
CA TRP A 62 10.44 12.60 -14.05
C TRP A 62 9.54 12.63 -12.83
N MET A 63 8.37 11.99 -12.94
CA MET A 63 7.51 11.67 -11.81
C MET A 63 7.45 10.16 -11.65
N VAL A 64 7.85 9.65 -10.49
CA VAL A 64 7.66 8.26 -10.10
C VAL A 64 6.31 8.16 -9.44
N VAL A 65 5.37 7.44 -10.06
CA VAL A 65 4.16 7.00 -9.37
C VAL A 65 4.55 5.74 -8.61
N GLY A 66 4.43 5.76 -7.28
CA GLY A 66 4.51 4.56 -6.46
C GLY A 66 3.29 3.69 -6.77
N ASP A 67 3.31 3.01 -7.91
CA ASP A 67 2.22 2.16 -8.34
C ASP A 67 2.66 0.71 -8.17
N ALA A 68 1.99 -0.03 -7.30
CA ALA A 68 2.13 -1.49 -7.28
C ALA A 68 1.52 -2.13 -8.54
N SER A 69 0.91 -1.32 -9.43
CA SER A 69 0.08 -1.73 -10.55
C SER A 69 0.81 -1.99 -11.87
N LYS A 70 2.12 -1.75 -12.00
CA LYS A 70 2.85 -2.08 -13.23
C LYS A 70 3.71 -3.32 -13.03
#